data_AF-A0A9Q1GDM8-F1
#
_entry.id   AF-A0A9Q1GDM8-F1
#
_cell.length_a   1.000
_cell.length_b   1.000
_cell.length_c   1.000
_cell.angle_alpha   90.00
_cell.angle_beta   90.00
_cell.angle_gamma   90.00
#
_symmetry.space_group_name_H-M   'P 1'
#
loop_
_entity.id
_entity.type
_entity.pdbx_description
1 polymer ?
#
loop_
_entity_poly.entity_id
_entity_poly.type
_entity_poly.pdbx_seq_one_letter_code
_entity_poly.pdbx_strand_id
1 'polypeptide(L)'
;MFKDQNCTYHRRGGLWITCRSHVSLHGYGNVSVSVRVDKAHLQKDLRFEYVEDPTILKLEPEWSIFSGHTPVTVTGTNLDIIQNPQIRAKYNSREAVNKCRVISPTAMLCQAPALPVSLSRQKEVPERPDEFGFILDDVQSVLALNTTSFVYYPNPVFELLSVSGVLELKPGSPIILKGRNFLPPTSGGNGKLNFSVLIGEQPCTLTVSDTQLLCESPNLTGRHKVLARVGGIEFSPGVVHITSDSPLSSTAIVSIAGAGGLLILFIVVVLIAYKRKSRQSDLTLKRLQMQMDNLESRVALECKEAFAELQTDIHELTSDLDGAGIPFLDYRAYTMRVLFPGIEEHPVLRDLEVPGYRQEQVEKGLKLFGQLINNKVFLLSFIRTLESQRGFSMRDRGNVASLIMTVLQSKLEYATDVLKQLLSDLIDKNLESKNHPKLLLRRTESVAEKMLTNWFTFLLYKFLKRNALVSPCSPSSAPSSSRWRKALLTPSLVRRATLSVRTSSSDSRSTTRQWLQTAYIQTMRRAQRSRSKF
;
A
#
# COMPACT_ATOMS: atom_id res chain seq x y z
N MET A 1 13.63 -78.07 19.13
CA MET A 1 12.43 -78.76 19.59
C MET A 1 11.69 -77.86 20.56
N PHE A 2 10.37 -77.85 20.45
CA PHE A 2 9.46 -77.20 21.38
C PHE A 2 8.86 -78.32 22.24
N LYS A 3 9.42 -78.52 23.44
CA LYS A 3 9.25 -79.72 24.27
C LYS A 3 9.56 -80.98 23.48
N ASP A 4 8.56 -81.81 23.16
CA ASP A 4 8.72 -83.07 22.43
C ASP A 4 8.51 -82.93 20.91
N GLN A 5 8.14 -81.72 20.44
CA GLN A 5 7.81 -81.47 19.04
C GLN A 5 8.98 -80.88 18.26
N ASN A 6 9.28 -81.47 17.10
CA ASN A 6 10.30 -80.96 16.19
C ASN A 6 9.81 -79.69 15.50
N CYS A 7 10.71 -78.73 15.26
CA CYS A 7 10.44 -77.57 14.42
C CYS A 7 11.03 -77.76 13.03
N THR A 8 10.35 -77.26 11.99
CA THR A 8 10.87 -77.34 10.62
C THR A 8 12.05 -76.39 10.47
N TYR A 9 13.26 -76.93 10.35
CA TYR A 9 14.47 -76.14 10.17
C TYR A 9 14.40 -75.28 8.89
N HIS A 10 14.81 -74.01 8.99
CA HIS A 10 14.87 -73.13 7.84
C HIS A 10 16.30 -72.73 7.50
N ARG A 11 16.99 -72.03 8.42
CA ARG A 11 18.39 -71.60 8.22
C ARG A 11 19.11 -71.38 9.54
N ARG A 12 20.45 -71.37 9.51
CA ARG A 12 21.32 -71.09 10.64
C ARG A 12 22.36 -70.04 10.25
N GLY A 13 22.60 -69.08 11.13
CA GLY A 13 23.74 -68.16 11.10
C GLY A 13 24.72 -68.47 12.25
N GLY A 14 25.82 -67.73 12.32
CA GLY A 14 26.83 -67.93 13.38
C GLY A 14 26.29 -67.73 14.81
N LEU A 15 25.24 -66.91 14.97
CA LEU A 15 24.66 -66.55 16.27
C LEU A 15 23.16 -66.88 16.40
N TRP A 16 22.51 -67.45 15.38
CA TRP A 16 21.05 -67.69 15.40
C TRP A 16 20.64 -68.94 14.61
N ILE A 17 19.49 -69.51 14.98
CA ILE A 17 18.80 -70.57 14.23
C ILE A 17 17.38 -70.08 13.96
N THR A 18 16.91 -70.25 12.73
CA THR A 18 15.52 -69.99 12.34
C THR A 18 14.86 -71.33 12.01
N CYS A 19 13.75 -71.63 12.67
CA CYS A 19 12.88 -72.74 12.33
C CYS A 19 11.41 -72.34 12.47
N ARG A 20 10.52 -73.06 11.78
CA ARG A 20 9.07 -72.86 11.85
C ARG A 20 8.49 -73.82 12.89
N SER A 21 7.76 -73.27 13.86
CA SER A 21 6.97 -74.04 14.83
C SER A 21 5.79 -74.73 14.15
N HIS A 22 5.17 -75.69 14.84
CA HIS A 22 3.98 -76.39 14.40
C HIS A 22 2.89 -76.26 15.47
N VAL A 23 1.68 -76.73 15.15
CA VAL A 23 0.54 -76.76 16.09
C VAL A 23 0.93 -77.52 17.37
N SER A 24 0.69 -76.91 18.53
CA SER A 24 1.02 -77.50 19.84
C SER A 24 0.18 -78.74 20.15
N LEU A 25 0.83 -79.86 20.45
CA LEU A 25 0.17 -81.07 20.96
C LEU A 25 -0.30 -80.97 22.42
N HIS A 26 0.14 -79.93 23.14
CA HIS A 26 -0.19 -79.72 24.55
C HIS A 26 -1.18 -78.58 24.79
N GLY A 27 -1.76 -78.03 23.71
CA GLY A 27 -2.62 -76.86 23.78
C GLY A 27 -1.85 -75.57 24.08
N TYR A 28 -2.58 -74.59 24.62
CA TYR A 28 -2.04 -73.27 24.96
C TYR A 28 -1.18 -73.30 26.23
N GLY A 29 -0.18 -72.41 26.28
CA GLY A 29 0.71 -72.23 27.41
C GLY A 29 2.18 -72.44 27.08
N ASN A 30 2.99 -72.45 28.13
CA ASN A 30 4.46 -72.45 28.02
C ASN A 30 5.03 -73.85 27.79
N VAL A 31 5.92 -73.96 26.79
CA VAL A 31 6.73 -75.14 26.51
C VAL A 31 8.22 -74.83 26.61
N SER A 32 9.02 -75.81 27.01
CA SER A 32 10.48 -75.68 27.03
C SER A 32 11.06 -75.70 25.60
N VAL A 33 12.14 -74.97 25.37
CA VAL A 33 12.85 -75.01 24.08
C VAL A 33 14.19 -75.73 24.26
N SER A 34 14.43 -76.76 23.45
CA SER A 34 15.72 -77.47 23.41
C SER A 34 16.27 -77.54 21.99
N VAL A 35 17.59 -77.55 21.85
CA VAL A 35 18.27 -77.65 20.57
C VAL A 35 19.24 -78.83 20.64
N ARG A 36 19.12 -79.75 19.69
CA ARG A 36 20.03 -80.90 19.55
C ARG A 36 20.84 -80.73 18.28
N VAL A 37 22.17 -80.78 18.42
CA VAL A 37 23.12 -80.74 17.30
C VAL A 37 24.00 -81.98 17.44
N ASP A 38 23.84 -82.95 16.54
CA ASP A 38 24.48 -84.26 16.61
C ASP A 38 24.25 -84.94 17.98
N LYS A 39 25.33 -85.11 18.76
CA LYS A 39 25.29 -85.70 20.11
C LYS A 39 25.11 -84.65 21.22
N ALA A 40 25.26 -83.36 20.91
CA ALA A 40 25.11 -82.28 21.90
C ALA A 40 23.63 -81.91 22.07
N HIS A 41 23.20 -81.79 23.33
CA HIS A 41 21.86 -81.36 23.70
C HIS A 41 21.94 -80.09 24.55
N LEU A 42 21.40 -78.99 24.02
CA LEU A 42 21.36 -77.71 24.69
C LEU A 42 19.91 -77.43 25.12
N GLN A 43 19.69 -77.39 26.43
CA GLN A 43 18.42 -76.97 27.03
C GLN A 43 18.72 -75.81 27.98
N LYS A 44 18.14 -74.65 27.70
CA LYS A 44 18.21 -73.46 28.55
C LYS A 44 16.83 -73.19 29.15
N ASP A 45 16.74 -72.29 30.13
CA ASP A 45 15.48 -71.80 30.72
C ASP A 45 14.64 -70.94 29.76
N LEU A 46 14.80 -71.10 28.45
CA LEU A 46 13.98 -70.44 27.44
C LEU A 46 12.66 -71.19 27.28
N ARG A 47 11.56 -70.46 27.42
CA ARG A 47 10.20 -70.96 27.20
C ARG A 47 9.59 -70.30 25.97
N PHE A 48 8.79 -71.07 25.25
CA PHE A 48 7.97 -70.58 24.14
C PHE A 48 6.51 -70.74 24.53
N GLU A 49 5.71 -69.68 24.36
CA GLU A 49 4.31 -69.68 24.75
C GLU A 49 3.42 -69.86 23.52
N TYR A 50 2.57 -70.90 23.54
CA TYR A 50 1.49 -71.06 22.57
C TYR A 50 0.25 -70.33 23.08
N VAL A 51 -0.35 -69.53 22.21
CA VAL A 51 -1.49 -68.66 22.50
C VAL A 51 -2.64 -68.97 21.53
N GLU A 52 -3.83 -68.44 21.81
CA GLU A 52 -5.02 -68.65 21.00
C GLU A 52 -4.88 -68.03 19.60
N ASP A 53 -5.42 -68.73 18.59
CA ASP A 53 -5.37 -68.32 17.20
C ASP A 53 -5.94 -66.91 16.97
N PRO A 54 -5.36 -66.12 16.05
CA PRO A 54 -5.87 -64.80 15.71
C PRO A 54 -7.20 -64.90 14.98
N THR A 55 -8.11 -63.97 15.26
CA THR A 55 -9.41 -63.87 14.56
C THR A 55 -9.55 -62.55 13.81
N ILE A 56 -10.36 -62.56 12.75
CA ILE A 56 -10.68 -61.38 11.95
C ILE A 56 -12.15 -61.05 12.14
N LEU A 57 -12.44 -59.82 12.55
CA LEU A 57 -13.79 -59.35 12.88
C LEU A 57 -14.35 -58.40 11.82
N LYS A 58 -13.60 -57.37 11.43
CA LYS A 58 -14.07 -56.34 10.47
C LYS A 58 -12.95 -55.84 9.57
N LEU A 59 -13.34 -55.45 8.36
CA LEU A 59 -12.51 -54.81 7.35
C LEU A 59 -13.05 -53.40 7.09
N GLU A 60 -12.18 -52.39 7.11
CA GLU A 60 -12.57 -51.02 6.83
C GLU A 60 -11.49 -50.28 6.02
N PRO A 61 -11.75 -49.91 4.76
CA PRO A 61 -12.98 -50.16 4.00
C PRO A 61 -13.14 -51.61 3.52
N GLU A 62 -14.38 -52.01 3.21
CA GLU A 62 -14.71 -53.29 2.54
C GLU A 62 -14.54 -53.23 1.01
N TRP A 63 -13.62 -52.41 0.51
CA TRP A 63 -13.39 -52.28 -0.92
C TRP A 63 -11.97 -51.78 -1.25
N SER A 64 -11.55 -52.02 -2.48
CA SER A 64 -10.29 -51.50 -3.05
C SER A 64 -10.44 -51.26 -4.56
N ILE A 65 -9.36 -50.88 -5.24
CA ILE A 65 -9.26 -50.78 -6.71
C ILE A 65 -8.50 -51.99 -7.27
N PHE A 66 -8.66 -52.34 -8.55
CA PHE A 66 -7.99 -53.50 -9.14
C PHE A 66 -6.48 -53.54 -8.94
N SER A 67 -5.79 -52.39 -8.93
CA SER A 67 -4.33 -52.33 -8.68
C SER A 67 -3.94 -52.50 -7.21
N GLY A 68 -4.92 -52.55 -6.31
CA GLY A 68 -4.71 -52.70 -4.87
C GLY A 68 -3.88 -51.57 -4.26
N HIS A 69 -3.12 -51.93 -3.23
CA HIS A 69 -2.26 -51.05 -2.41
C HIS A 69 -3.01 -49.86 -1.80
N THR A 70 -4.31 -50.01 -1.59
CA THR A 70 -5.09 -49.10 -0.75
C THR A 70 -5.04 -49.61 0.70
N PRO A 71 -4.97 -48.71 1.69
CA PRO A 71 -4.99 -49.10 3.09
C PRO A 71 -6.33 -49.74 3.46
N VAL A 72 -6.27 -50.89 4.12
CA VAL A 72 -7.42 -51.59 4.72
C VAL A 72 -7.11 -51.79 6.19
N THR A 73 -7.91 -51.16 7.04
CA THR A 73 -7.84 -51.36 8.49
C THR A 73 -8.57 -52.65 8.82
N VAL A 74 -7.90 -53.54 9.53
CA VAL A 74 -8.43 -54.84 9.91
C VAL A 74 -8.50 -54.91 11.43
N THR A 75 -9.67 -55.22 11.97
CA THR A 75 -9.86 -55.43 13.41
C THR A 75 -10.09 -56.90 13.72
N GLY A 76 -9.58 -57.34 14.87
CA GLY A 76 -9.51 -58.75 15.23
C GLY A 76 -9.08 -58.99 16.67
N THR A 77 -8.56 -60.18 16.94
CA THR A 77 -7.94 -60.58 18.21
C THR A 77 -6.57 -61.22 17.96
N ASN A 78 -5.67 -61.09 18.93
CA ASN A 78 -4.32 -61.67 18.93
C ASN A 78 -3.52 -61.42 17.64
N LEU A 79 -3.67 -60.27 17.00
CA LEU A 79 -3.00 -59.98 15.73
C LEU A 79 -1.49 -59.73 15.89
N ASP A 80 -1.05 -59.39 17.08
CA ASP A 80 0.35 -59.10 17.45
C ASP A 80 1.23 -60.34 17.59
N ILE A 81 0.62 -61.52 17.72
CA ILE A 81 1.34 -62.79 17.82
C ILE A 81 1.92 -63.21 16.46
N ILE A 82 1.39 -62.64 15.36
CA ILE A 82 1.82 -62.93 13.98
C ILE A 82 2.86 -61.91 13.54
N GLN A 83 4.06 -62.39 13.22
CA GLN A 83 5.19 -61.52 12.86
C GLN A 83 5.06 -60.92 11.46
N ASN A 84 4.56 -61.69 10.49
CA ASN A 84 4.48 -61.30 9.08
C ASN A 84 3.07 -61.57 8.51
N PRO A 85 2.02 -60.89 9.00
CA PRO A 85 0.67 -61.07 8.49
C PRO A 85 0.58 -60.60 7.03
N GLN A 86 -0.15 -61.36 6.22
CA GLN A 86 -0.41 -61.00 4.82
C GLN A 86 -1.90 -61.04 4.53
N ILE A 87 -2.37 -60.12 3.69
CA ILE A 87 -3.71 -60.12 3.14
C ILE A 87 -3.70 -60.82 1.79
N ARG A 88 -4.75 -61.58 1.50
CA ARG A 88 -4.84 -62.50 0.37
C ARG A 88 -6.17 -62.31 -0.36
N ALA A 89 -6.11 -62.33 -1.68
CA ALA A 89 -7.28 -62.41 -2.54
C ALA A 89 -7.02 -63.40 -3.69
N LYS A 90 -8.02 -64.21 -4.02
CA LYS A 90 -7.98 -65.15 -5.14
C LYS A 90 -9.04 -64.75 -6.16
N TYR A 91 -8.67 -64.69 -7.43
CA TYR A 91 -9.58 -64.35 -8.52
C TYR A 91 -9.16 -65.09 -9.79
N ASN A 92 -10.12 -65.76 -10.45
CA ASN A 92 -9.87 -66.59 -11.63
C ASN A 92 -8.71 -67.59 -11.41
N SER A 93 -8.74 -68.27 -10.24
CA SER A 93 -7.71 -69.23 -9.82
C SER A 93 -6.29 -68.67 -9.66
N ARG A 94 -6.12 -67.34 -9.69
CA ARG A 94 -4.85 -66.67 -9.42
C ARG A 94 -4.91 -66.02 -8.05
N GLU A 95 -3.86 -66.24 -7.27
CA GLU A 95 -3.74 -65.70 -5.93
C GLU A 95 -2.82 -64.47 -5.92
N ALA A 96 -3.26 -63.43 -5.21
CA ALA A 96 -2.49 -62.24 -4.95
C ALA A 96 -2.42 -61.98 -3.45
N VAL A 97 -1.21 -61.69 -2.97
CA VAL A 97 -0.94 -61.43 -1.56
C VAL A 97 -0.24 -60.09 -1.39
N ASN A 98 -0.46 -59.45 -0.25
CA ASN A 98 0.22 -58.21 0.08
C ASN A 98 0.41 -58.09 1.61
N LYS A 99 1.25 -57.15 2.03
CA LYS A 99 1.75 -57.06 3.41
C LYS A 99 0.76 -56.35 4.32
N CYS A 100 0.74 -56.78 5.59
CA CYS A 100 0.08 -56.10 6.69
C CYS A 100 1.09 -55.65 7.74
N ARG A 101 0.75 -54.58 8.46
CA ARG A 101 1.49 -54.06 9.60
C ARG A 101 0.60 -54.11 10.83
N VAL A 102 0.99 -54.88 11.83
CA VAL A 102 0.31 -54.90 13.13
C VAL A 102 0.47 -53.55 13.81
N ILE A 103 -0.63 -53.00 14.32
CA ILE A 103 -0.65 -51.77 15.12
C ILE A 103 -0.85 -52.12 16.60
N SER A 104 -1.76 -53.04 16.89
CA SER A 104 -2.08 -53.52 18.24
C SER A 104 -2.55 -54.98 18.20
N PRO A 105 -2.75 -55.64 19.36
CA PRO A 105 -3.33 -56.99 19.41
C PRO A 105 -4.70 -57.11 18.73
N THR A 106 -5.41 -55.99 18.54
CA THR A 106 -6.77 -55.97 17.98
C THR A 106 -6.87 -55.24 16.64
N ALA A 107 -5.78 -54.63 16.14
CA ALA A 107 -5.80 -53.88 14.90
C ALA A 107 -4.51 -54.03 14.09
N MET A 108 -4.67 -54.21 12.78
CA MET A 108 -3.57 -54.14 11.81
C MET A 108 -3.98 -53.35 10.57
N LEU A 109 -2.99 -52.77 9.90
CA LEU A 109 -3.15 -52.05 8.65
C LEU A 109 -2.58 -52.87 7.50
N CYS A 110 -3.44 -53.27 6.58
CA CYS A 110 -3.08 -54.05 5.41
C CYS A 110 -3.06 -53.19 4.15
N GLN A 111 -2.21 -53.54 3.19
CA GLN A 111 -2.26 -53.00 1.84
C GLN A 111 -3.07 -53.97 0.99
N ALA A 112 -4.18 -53.54 0.39
CA ALA A 112 -5.00 -54.44 -0.43
C ALA A 112 -4.15 -55.13 -1.53
N PRO A 113 -4.33 -56.42 -1.81
CA PRO A 113 -3.61 -57.09 -2.89
C PRO A 113 -4.09 -56.59 -4.27
N ALA A 114 -3.20 -56.58 -5.25
CA ALA A 114 -3.57 -56.26 -6.63
C ALA A 114 -4.32 -57.44 -7.24
N LEU A 115 -5.53 -57.21 -7.74
CA LEU A 115 -6.36 -58.26 -8.32
C LEU A 115 -5.84 -58.62 -9.73
N PRO A 116 -5.57 -59.89 -10.05
CA PRO A 116 -5.03 -60.32 -11.34
C PRO A 116 -6.11 -60.33 -12.44
N VAL A 117 -6.66 -59.15 -12.76
CA VAL A 117 -7.69 -58.96 -13.80
C VAL A 117 -7.05 -58.74 -15.16
N SER A 118 -7.55 -59.42 -16.20
CA SER A 118 -7.10 -59.20 -17.59
C SER A 118 -7.39 -57.76 -18.05
N LEU A 119 -6.44 -57.12 -18.76
CA LEU A 119 -6.57 -55.76 -19.30
C LEU A 119 -7.89 -55.52 -20.08
N SER A 120 -8.41 -56.54 -20.78
CA SER A 120 -9.66 -56.47 -21.54
C SER A 120 -10.93 -56.38 -20.69
N ARG A 121 -10.89 -56.80 -19.42
CA ARG A 121 -12.01 -56.76 -18.46
C ARG A 121 -11.95 -55.57 -17.50
N GLN A 122 -10.98 -54.66 -17.65
CA GLN A 122 -10.94 -53.40 -16.87
C GLN A 122 -12.11 -52.43 -17.19
N LYS A 123 -13.12 -52.88 -17.95
CA LYS A 123 -14.35 -52.13 -18.22
C LYS A 123 -15.19 -52.06 -16.95
N GLU A 124 -15.09 -50.92 -16.26
CA GLU A 124 -16.07 -50.20 -15.44
C GLU A 124 -16.99 -50.96 -14.44
N VAL A 125 -16.92 -52.28 -14.33
CA VAL A 125 -17.78 -53.08 -13.46
C VAL A 125 -17.00 -53.51 -12.21
N PRO A 126 -17.55 -53.32 -11.00
CA PRO A 126 -16.95 -53.85 -9.78
C PRO A 126 -16.94 -55.38 -9.77
N GLU A 127 -15.85 -55.97 -9.29
CA GLU A 127 -15.65 -57.43 -9.23
C GLU A 127 -15.48 -57.87 -7.78
N ARG A 128 -15.86 -59.12 -7.48
CA ARG A 128 -15.62 -59.76 -6.19
C ARG A 128 -14.60 -60.88 -6.35
N PRO A 129 -13.63 -61.02 -5.43
CA PRO A 129 -12.71 -62.14 -5.43
C PRO A 129 -13.47 -63.45 -5.13
N ASP A 130 -12.96 -64.56 -5.67
CA ASP A 130 -13.47 -65.92 -5.40
C ASP A 130 -13.25 -66.30 -3.92
N GLU A 131 -12.09 -65.91 -3.38
CA GLU A 131 -11.74 -66.07 -1.97
C GLU A 131 -11.02 -64.80 -1.49
N PHE A 132 -11.32 -64.36 -0.26
CA PHE A 132 -10.62 -63.25 0.38
C PHE A 132 -10.28 -63.63 1.82
N GLY A 133 -9.08 -63.30 2.28
CA GLY A 133 -8.65 -63.69 3.63
C GLY A 133 -7.25 -63.23 3.95
N PHE A 134 -6.62 -63.93 4.88
CA PHE A 134 -5.33 -63.58 5.46
C PHE A 134 -4.46 -64.83 5.62
N ILE A 135 -3.15 -64.63 5.45
CA ILE A 135 -2.15 -65.64 5.77
C ILE A 135 -1.55 -65.23 7.11
N LEU A 136 -2.04 -65.87 8.18
CA LEU A 136 -1.59 -65.70 9.55
C LEU A 136 -0.97 -67.04 10.00
N ASP A 137 0.26 -67.27 9.57
CA ASP A 137 0.95 -68.56 9.70
C ASP A 137 0.14 -69.74 9.10
N ASP A 138 -0.26 -70.74 9.91
CA ASP A 138 -0.97 -71.96 9.45
C ASP A 138 -2.47 -71.97 9.82
N VAL A 139 -3.02 -70.80 10.18
CA VAL A 139 -4.40 -70.67 10.65
C VAL A 139 -5.37 -70.69 9.45
N GLN A 140 -5.98 -71.84 9.20
CA GLN A 140 -6.82 -72.07 8.01
C GLN A 140 -8.15 -71.31 8.02
N SER A 141 -8.69 -71.01 9.20
CA SER A 141 -9.99 -70.32 9.36
C SER A 141 -10.01 -68.90 8.79
N VAL A 142 -8.86 -68.24 8.72
CA VAL A 142 -8.71 -66.87 8.19
C VAL A 142 -8.27 -66.84 6.73
N LEU A 143 -7.90 -67.98 6.13
CA LEU A 143 -7.38 -68.07 4.76
C LEU A 143 -8.44 -67.71 3.70
N ALA A 144 -9.70 -68.09 3.97
CA ALA A 144 -10.87 -67.76 3.17
C ALA A 144 -12.04 -67.41 4.09
N LEU A 145 -12.40 -66.13 4.13
CA LEU A 145 -13.47 -65.60 4.97
C LEU A 145 -14.82 -65.76 4.26
N ASN A 146 -15.67 -66.63 4.81
CA ASN A 146 -16.97 -66.99 4.23
C ASN A 146 -17.97 -65.83 4.12
N THR A 147 -17.80 -64.75 4.89
CA THR A 147 -18.79 -63.66 5.06
C THR A 147 -18.33 -62.32 4.48
N THR A 148 -17.22 -62.27 3.74
CA THR A 148 -16.69 -60.97 3.27
C THR A 148 -17.41 -60.44 2.04
N SER A 149 -17.94 -59.22 2.16
CA SER A 149 -18.49 -58.41 1.06
C SER A 149 -17.44 -57.59 0.32
N PHE A 150 -16.16 -57.96 0.39
CA PHE A 150 -15.07 -57.14 -0.14
C PHE A 150 -15.17 -56.98 -1.67
N VAL A 151 -15.26 -55.73 -2.16
CA VAL A 151 -15.44 -55.43 -3.59
C VAL A 151 -14.24 -54.70 -4.18
N TYR A 152 -13.80 -55.10 -5.37
CA TYR A 152 -12.82 -54.37 -6.14
C TYR A 152 -13.46 -53.51 -7.21
N TYR A 153 -13.13 -52.22 -7.22
CA TYR A 153 -13.58 -51.25 -8.20
C TYR A 153 -12.55 -51.03 -9.32
N PRO A 154 -12.99 -50.53 -10.48
CA PRO A 154 -12.11 -50.12 -11.56
C PRO A 154 -11.05 -49.10 -11.13
N ASN A 155 -9.87 -49.20 -11.74
CA ASN A 155 -8.80 -48.23 -11.52
C ASN A 155 -9.21 -46.82 -11.99
N PRO A 156 -8.74 -45.75 -11.32
CA PRO A 156 -8.85 -44.39 -11.84
C PRO A 156 -8.10 -44.26 -13.17
N VAL A 157 -8.72 -43.61 -14.14
CA VAL A 157 -8.13 -43.36 -15.45
C VAL A 157 -7.96 -41.86 -15.63
N PHE A 158 -6.74 -41.46 -15.99
CA PHE A 158 -6.38 -40.07 -16.22
C PHE A 158 -6.32 -39.78 -17.72
N GLU A 159 -6.78 -38.60 -18.12
CA GLU A 159 -6.57 -38.06 -19.45
C GLU A 159 -5.23 -37.30 -19.53
N LEU A 160 -4.71 -37.16 -20.75
CA LEU A 160 -3.51 -36.34 -20.98
C LEU A 160 -3.82 -34.87 -20.69
N LEU A 161 -2.87 -34.16 -20.06
CA LEU A 161 -2.98 -32.74 -19.72
C LEU A 161 -3.23 -31.85 -20.95
N SER A 162 -2.65 -32.21 -22.09
CA SER A 162 -2.74 -31.50 -23.36
C SER A 162 -2.50 -32.47 -24.51
N VAL A 163 -3.04 -32.18 -25.69
CA VAL A 163 -2.81 -32.95 -26.92
C VAL A 163 -1.32 -32.96 -27.31
N SER A 164 -0.58 -31.92 -26.93
CA SER A 164 0.88 -31.81 -27.14
C SER A 164 1.72 -32.46 -26.05
N GLY A 165 1.10 -32.94 -24.95
CA GLY A 165 1.78 -33.44 -23.76
C GLY A 165 2.42 -32.37 -22.87
N VAL A 166 2.35 -31.09 -23.27
CA VAL A 166 2.83 -29.94 -22.49
C VAL A 166 1.69 -28.96 -22.23
N LEU A 167 1.47 -28.63 -20.96
CA LEU A 167 0.49 -27.63 -20.55
C LEU A 167 1.20 -26.35 -20.10
N GLU A 168 0.97 -25.26 -20.82
CA GLU A 168 1.49 -23.93 -20.54
C GLU A 168 0.64 -23.24 -19.48
N LEU A 169 1.24 -22.81 -18.37
CA LEU A 169 0.55 -22.25 -17.21
C LEU A 169 1.22 -20.97 -16.73
N LYS A 170 0.39 -20.05 -16.24
CA LYS A 170 0.86 -18.86 -15.50
C LYS A 170 1.14 -19.21 -14.04
N PRO A 171 2.01 -18.46 -13.34
CA PRO A 171 2.24 -18.64 -11.92
C PRO A 171 0.92 -18.55 -11.13
N GLY A 172 0.69 -19.52 -10.24
CA GLY A 172 -0.50 -19.57 -9.39
C GLY A 172 -1.79 -20.03 -10.08
N SER A 173 -1.74 -20.41 -11.36
CA SER A 173 -2.90 -21.05 -12.01
C SER A 173 -3.05 -22.51 -11.57
N PRO A 174 -4.27 -22.96 -11.22
CA PRO A 174 -4.47 -24.34 -10.80
C PRO A 174 -4.39 -25.31 -11.98
N ILE A 175 -3.81 -26.48 -11.74
CA ILE A 175 -3.72 -27.57 -12.71
C ILE A 175 -4.96 -28.45 -12.57
N ILE A 176 -5.66 -28.67 -13.68
CA ILE A 176 -6.85 -29.51 -13.73
C ILE A 176 -6.49 -30.84 -14.41
N LEU A 177 -6.51 -31.94 -13.64
CA LEU A 177 -6.35 -33.29 -14.17
C LEU A 177 -7.72 -33.90 -14.39
N LYS A 178 -8.06 -34.19 -15.65
CA LYS A 178 -9.33 -34.83 -16.00
C LYS A 178 -9.20 -36.34 -16.02
N GLY A 179 -10.30 -37.03 -15.73
CA GLY A 179 -10.34 -38.47 -15.75
C GLY A 179 -11.69 -39.05 -15.33
N ARG A 180 -11.68 -40.35 -15.06
CA ARG A 180 -12.85 -41.12 -14.61
C ARG A 180 -12.47 -42.06 -13.47
N ASN A 181 -13.49 -42.52 -12.73
CA ASN A 181 -13.36 -43.43 -11.59
C ASN A 181 -12.51 -42.86 -10.44
N PHE A 182 -12.54 -41.54 -10.22
CA PHE A 182 -11.84 -40.95 -9.07
C PHE A 182 -12.55 -41.19 -7.74
N LEU A 183 -13.89 -41.27 -7.78
CA LEU A 183 -14.74 -41.56 -6.64
C LEU A 183 -15.60 -42.80 -6.93
N PRO A 184 -15.17 -44.01 -6.52
CA PRO A 184 -15.99 -45.20 -6.70
C PRO A 184 -17.30 -45.10 -5.91
N PRO A 185 -18.44 -45.56 -6.46
CA PRO A 185 -19.73 -45.56 -5.78
C PRO A 185 -19.79 -46.73 -4.80
N THR A 186 -19.60 -46.46 -3.51
CA THR A 186 -19.57 -47.47 -2.44
C THR A 186 -20.85 -47.45 -1.62
N SER A 187 -21.13 -48.51 -0.85
CA SER A 187 -22.35 -48.65 -0.06
C SER A 187 -22.54 -47.56 1.01
N GLY A 188 -21.46 -46.90 1.44
CA GLY A 188 -21.46 -45.80 2.41
C GLY A 188 -21.37 -44.39 1.80
N GLY A 189 -21.52 -44.27 0.47
CA GLY A 189 -21.35 -43.03 -0.29
C GLY A 189 -20.18 -43.10 -1.26
N ASN A 190 -19.58 -41.95 -1.59
CA ASN A 190 -18.43 -41.91 -2.50
C ASN A 190 -17.17 -42.36 -1.76
N GLY A 191 -16.56 -43.46 -2.21
CA GLY A 191 -15.32 -43.97 -1.66
C GLY A 191 -14.18 -42.97 -1.88
N LYS A 192 -13.54 -42.50 -0.80
CA LYS A 192 -12.45 -41.53 -0.89
C LYS A 192 -11.11 -42.24 -1.08
N LEU A 193 -10.56 -42.16 -2.29
CA LEU A 193 -9.19 -42.57 -2.56
C LEU A 193 -8.20 -41.47 -2.14
N ASN A 194 -7.05 -41.89 -1.59
CA ASN A 194 -5.96 -40.98 -1.25
C ASN A 194 -5.09 -40.73 -2.48
N PHE A 195 -5.42 -39.67 -3.21
CA PHE A 195 -4.60 -39.19 -4.33
C PHE A 195 -3.43 -38.35 -3.82
N SER A 196 -2.27 -38.50 -4.47
CA SER A 196 -1.14 -37.60 -4.32
C SER A 196 -0.61 -37.24 -5.70
N VAL A 197 -0.43 -35.95 -5.96
CA VAL A 197 0.07 -35.45 -7.24
C VAL A 197 1.34 -34.68 -6.97
N LEU A 198 2.39 -35.05 -7.67
CA LEU A 198 3.70 -34.42 -7.60
C LEU A 198 3.97 -33.66 -8.89
N ILE A 199 4.50 -32.44 -8.75
CA ILE A 199 4.98 -31.60 -9.83
C ILE A 199 6.49 -31.51 -9.67
N GLY A 200 7.22 -32.23 -10.53
CA GLY A 200 8.62 -32.55 -10.27
C GLY A 200 8.73 -33.40 -9.01
N GLU A 201 9.34 -32.86 -7.97
CA GLU A 201 9.53 -33.52 -6.66
C GLU A 201 8.61 -32.96 -5.56
N GLN A 202 7.80 -31.93 -5.84
CA GLN A 202 6.95 -31.29 -4.84
C GLN A 202 5.50 -31.77 -4.90
N PRO A 203 4.89 -32.15 -3.76
CA PRO A 203 3.47 -32.48 -3.71
C PRO A 203 2.61 -31.21 -3.82
N CYS A 204 1.44 -31.30 -4.48
CA CYS A 204 0.47 -30.23 -4.51
C CYS A 204 -0.75 -30.50 -3.64
N THR A 205 -1.42 -29.42 -3.20
CA THR A 205 -2.70 -29.49 -2.50
C THR A 205 -3.80 -29.86 -3.49
N LEU A 206 -4.59 -30.89 -3.16
CA LEU A 206 -5.57 -31.48 -4.06
C LEU A 206 -7.01 -31.28 -3.58
N THR A 207 -7.88 -30.90 -4.52
CA THR A 207 -9.33 -31.02 -4.39
C THR A 207 -9.82 -32.09 -5.36
N VAL A 208 -10.46 -33.14 -4.82
CA VAL A 208 -10.91 -34.32 -5.58
C VAL A 208 -12.39 -34.17 -5.94
N SER A 209 -12.71 -34.27 -7.23
CA SER A 209 -14.05 -34.45 -7.77
C SER A 209 -14.20 -35.86 -8.39
N ASP A 210 -15.41 -36.20 -8.78
CA ASP A 210 -15.77 -37.40 -9.55
C ASP A 210 -14.98 -37.56 -10.88
N THR A 211 -14.74 -36.45 -11.57
CA THR A 211 -14.19 -36.39 -12.94
C THR A 211 -12.91 -35.56 -13.05
N GLN A 212 -12.53 -34.83 -11.99
CA GLN A 212 -11.44 -33.86 -12.03
C GLN A 212 -10.67 -33.84 -10.70
N LEU A 213 -9.34 -33.72 -10.77
CA LEU A 213 -8.50 -33.32 -9.64
C LEU A 213 -7.98 -31.91 -9.88
N LEU A 214 -8.30 -31.01 -8.96
CA LEU A 214 -7.76 -29.66 -8.95
C LEU A 214 -6.51 -29.63 -8.07
N CYS A 215 -5.37 -29.32 -8.67
CA CYS A 215 -4.07 -29.26 -8.02
C CYS A 215 -3.60 -27.80 -8.01
N GLU A 216 -3.46 -27.22 -6.83
CA GLU A 216 -2.92 -25.85 -6.70
C GLU A 216 -1.41 -25.89 -6.97
N SER A 217 -0.96 -25.20 -8.03
CA SER A 217 0.46 -25.29 -8.42
C SER A 217 1.35 -24.70 -7.32
N PRO A 218 2.40 -25.42 -6.86
CA PRO A 218 3.39 -24.85 -5.96
C PRO A 218 4.13 -23.71 -6.67
N ASN A 219 4.83 -22.87 -5.90
CA ASN A 219 5.56 -21.72 -6.41
C ASN A 219 6.87 -22.14 -7.12
N LEU A 220 6.71 -22.77 -8.29
CA LEU A 220 7.78 -23.28 -9.15
C LEU A 220 7.70 -22.61 -10.52
N THR A 221 8.85 -22.43 -11.17
CA THR A 221 8.96 -21.92 -12.54
C THR A 221 9.70 -22.92 -13.41
N GLY A 222 9.45 -22.90 -14.72
CA GLY A 222 10.06 -23.80 -15.68
C GLY A 222 9.24 -25.07 -15.96
N ARG A 223 9.90 -26.08 -16.53
CA ARG A 223 9.27 -27.28 -17.07
C ARG A 223 9.35 -28.45 -16.08
N HIS A 224 8.20 -28.90 -15.59
CA HIS A 224 8.10 -29.93 -14.54
C HIS A 224 7.18 -31.07 -14.96
N LYS A 225 7.63 -32.31 -14.74
CA LYS A 225 6.81 -33.51 -15.02
C LYS A 225 5.74 -33.65 -13.95
N VAL A 226 4.50 -33.94 -14.36
CA VAL A 226 3.42 -34.24 -13.42
C VAL A 226 3.33 -35.74 -13.22
N LEU A 227 3.21 -36.17 -11.96
CA LEU A 227 3.05 -37.56 -11.56
C LEU A 227 1.88 -37.68 -10.57
N ALA A 228 0.84 -38.40 -10.97
CA ALA A 228 -0.28 -38.74 -10.10
C ALA A 228 -0.09 -40.16 -9.54
N ARG A 229 -0.26 -40.30 -8.22
CA ARG A 229 -0.14 -41.55 -7.48
C ARG A 229 -1.43 -41.83 -6.71
N VAL A 230 -1.93 -43.05 -6.84
CA VAL A 230 -3.11 -43.53 -6.13
C VAL A 230 -3.04 -45.05 -5.95
N GLY A 231 -3.05 -45.49 -4.69
CA GLY A 231 -2.81 -46.89 -4.36
C GLY A 231 -1.49 -47.38 -4.97
N GLY A 232 -1.57 -48.41 -5.81
CA GLY A 232 -0.42 -49.03 -6.49
C GLY A 232 -0.14 -48.49 -7.89
N ILE A 233 -0.84 -47.43 -8.31
CA ILE A 233 -0.75 -46.87 -9.68
C ILE A 233 0.04 -45.57 -9.65
N GLU A 234 1.00 -45.47 -10.56
CA GLU A 234 1.65 -44.21 -10.91
C GLU A 234 1.30 -43.88 -12.36
N PHE A 235 0.78 -42.67 -12.58
CA PHE A 235 0.43 -42.18 -13.91
C PHE A 235 1.06 -40.82 -14.16
N SER A 236 1.64 -40.62 -15.35
CA SER A 236 2.20 -39.32 -15.74
C SER A 236 1.36 -38.72 -16.87
N PRO A 237 0.47 -37.75 -16.58
CA PRO A 237 -0.44 -37.16 -17.55
C PRO A 237 0.23 -36.20 -18.53
N GLY A 238 1.49 -35.81 -18.28
CA GLY A 238 2.24 -34.88 -19.11
C GLY A 238 3.18 -33.99 -18.30
N VAL A 239 3.60 -32.90 -18.94
CA VAL A 239 4.56 -31.94 -18.39
C VAL A 239 3.89 -30.57 -18.32
N VAL A 240 4.07 -29.85 -17.22
CA VAL A 240 3.64 -28.46 -17.09
C VAL A 240 4.82 -27.53 -17.32
N HIS A 241 4.60 -26.47 -18.09
CA HIS A 241 5.57 -25.39 -18.25
C HIS A 241 4.99 -24.14 -17.59
N ILE A 242 5.54 -23.79 -16.42
CA ILE A 242 5.11 -22.62 -15.66
C ILE A 242 6.00 -21.46 -16.10
N THR A 243 5.43 -20.55 -16.89
CA THR A 243 6.13 -19.35 -17.32
C THR A 243 6.48 -18.50 -16.10
N SER A 244 7.72 -18.04 -15.96
CA SER A 244 8.05 -17.03 -14.95
C SER A 244 7.23 -15.78 -15.21
N ASP A 245 6.76 -15.13 -14.14
CA ASP A 245 6.22 -13.77 -14.20
C ASP A 245 7.33 -12.86 -14.73
N SER A 246 7.39 -12.77 -16.05
CA SER A 246 8.28 -11.88 -16.76
C SER A 246 7.47 -10.60 -16.89
N PRO A 247 7.86 -9.50 -16.21
CA PRO A 247 7.03 -8.30 -16.21
C PRO A 247 6.87 -7.68 -17.59
N LEU A 248 7.61 -8.13 -18.63
CA LEU A 248 7.36 -7.80 -20.03
C LEU A 248 7.78 -8.93 -20.97
N SER A 249 6.93 -9.23 -21.96
CA SER A 249 7.25 -10.11 -23.10
C SER A 249 8.51 -9.63 -23.83
N SER A 250 9.38 -10.53 -24.30
CA SER A 250 10.55 -10.18 -25.11
C SER A 250 10.18 -9.34 -26.35
N THR A 251 8.99 -9.53 -26.91
CA THR A 251 8.43 -8.71 -27.98
C THR A 251 8.00 -7.31 -27.52
N ALA A 252 7.57 -7.15 -26.26
CA ALA A 252 7.26 -5.85 -25.66
C ALA A 252 8.53 -5.04 -25.33
N ILE A 253 9.64 -5.71 -25.00
CA ILE A 253 10.94 -5.06 -24.77
C ILE A 253 11.49 -4.48 -26.08
N VAL A 254 11.39 -5.21 -27.19
CA VAL A 254 11.83 -4.73 -28.51
C VAL A 254 10.96 -3.56 -28.99
N SER A 255 9.64 -3.58 -28.74
CA SER A 255 8.76 -2.48 -29.13
C SER A 255 8.95 -1.23 -28.26
N ILE A 256 9.18 -1.38 -26.95
CA ILE A 256 9.46 -0.28 -26.03
C ILE A 256 10.86 0.30 -26.26
N ALA A 257 11.86 -0.53 -26.58
CA ALA A 257 13.20 -0.07 -26.94
C ALA A 257 13.21 0.69 -28.28
N GLY A 258 12.46 0.19 -29.28
CA GLY A 258 12.29 0.87 -30.56
C GLY A 258 11.58 2.23 -30.42
N ALA A 259 10.44 2.25 -29.71
CA ALA A 259 9.70 3.48 -29.45
C ALA A 259 10.50 4.46 -28.58
N GLY A 260 11.18 3.97 -27.55
CA GLY A 260 12.06 4.77 -26.68
C GLY A 260 13.25 5.34 -27.43
N GLY A 261 13.88 4.57 -28.31
CA GLY A 261 14.98 5.02 -29.16
C GLY A 261 14.55 6.13 -30.13
N LEU A 262 13.40 5.99 -30.77
CA LEU A 262 12.82 7.01 -31.65
C LEU A 262 12.47 8.29 -30.89
N LEU A 263 11.93 8.16 -29.68
CA LEU A 263 11.58 9.29 -28.82
C LEU A 263 12.83 10.02 -28.32
N ILE A 264 13.89 9.28 -27.95
CA ILE A 264 15.19 9.85 -27.58
C ILE A 264 15.85 10.54 -28.77
N LEU A 265 15.84 9.95 -29.97
CA LEU A 265 16.36 10.58 -31.19
C LEU A 265 15.62 11.89 -31.48
N PHE A 266 14.29 11.90 -31.36
CA PHE A 266 13.47 13.10 -31.54
C PHE A 266 13.80 14.17 -30.49
N ILE A 267 13.94 13.79 -29.21
CA ILE A 267 14.36 14.69 -28.14
C ILE A 267 15.76 15.25 -28.43
N VAL A 268 16.72 14.45 -28.89
CA VAL A 268 18.07 14.91 -29.25
C VAL A 268 18.03 15.89 -30.42
N VAL A 269 17.24 15.63 -31.46
CA VAL A 269 17.06 16.56 -32.59
C VAL A 269 16.41 17.87 -32.13
N VAL A 270 15.38 17.80 -31.28
CA VAL A 270 14.75 18.99 -30.69
C VAL A 270 15.70 19.73 -29.77
N LEU A 271 16.55 19.05 -28.99
CA LEU A 271 17.58 19.67 -28.15
C LEU A 271 18.69 20.29 -28.98
N ILE A 272 19.08 19.69 -30.11
CA ILE A 272 20.04 20.28 -31.06
C ILE A 272 19.41 21.49 -31.75
N ALA A 273 18.15 21.42 -32.17
CA ALA A 273 17.42 22.52 -32.77
C ALA A 273 17.17 23.65 -31.75
N TYR A 274 16.84 23.31 -30.51
CA TYR A 274 16.69 24.24 -29.40
C TYR A 274 18.03 24.84 -29.01
N LYS A 275 19.13 24.07 -28.95
CA LYS A 275 20.47 24.63 -28.73
C LYS A 275 20.94 25.48 -29.91
N ARG A 276 20.65 25.10 -31.16
CA ARG A 276 20.94 25.94 -32.34
C ARG A 276 20.13 27.22 -32.29
N LYS A 277 18.83 27.14 -32.00
CA LYS A 277 17.91 28.28 -31.91
C LYS A 277 18.19 29.15 -30.69
N SER A 278 18.51 28.56 -29.54
CA SER A 278 18.94 29.26 -28.32
C SER A 278 20.29 29.90 -28.53
N ARG A 279 21.27 29.24 -29.17
CA ARG A 279 22.55 29.85 -29.51
C ARG A 279 22.37 30.97 -30.53
N GLN A 280 21.42 30.83 -31.46
CA GLN A 280 21.05 31.89 -32.40
C GLN A 280 20.39 33.07 -31.67
N SER A 281 19.48 32.81 -30.73
CA SER A 281 18.83 33.80 -29.84
C SER A 281 19.79 34.47 -28.87
N ASP A 282 20.76 33.73 -28.32
CA ASP A 282 21.82 34.22 -27.44
C ASP A 282 22.82 35.05 -28.24
N LEU A 283 23.08 34.69 -29.50
CA LEU A 283 23.90 35.51 -30.41
C LEU A 283 23.16 36.80 -30.83
N THR A 284 21.84 36.76 -31.04
CA THR A 284 21.04 37.98 -31.24
C THR A 284 20.92 38.80 -29.96
N LEU A 285 20.74 38.20 -28.79
CA LEU A 285 20.75 38.90 -27.48
C LEU A 285 22.12 39.51 -27.18
N LYS A 286 23.23 38.82 -27.48
CA LYS A 286 24.59 39.38 -27.35
C LYS A 286 24.86 40.50 -28.35
N ARG A 287 24.31 40.42 -29.57
CA ARG A 287 24.32 41.54 -30.53
C ARG A 287 23.49 42.72 -30.01
N LEU A 288 22.32 42.47 -29.41
CA LEU A 288 21.48 43.52 -28.80
C LEU A 288 22.14 44.11 -27.55
N GLN A 289 22.80 43.32 -26.70
CA GLN A 289 23.56 43.80 -25.53
C GLN A 289 24.77 44.61 -25.97
N MET A 290 25.55 44.18 -26.96
CA MET A 290 26.65 45.00 -27.48
C MET A 290 26.16 46.30 -28.15
N GLN A 291 24.99 46.29 -28.79
CA GLN A 291 24.36 47.52 -29.27
C GLN A 291 23.85 48.41 -28.14
N MET A 292 23.34 47.81 -27.05
CA MET A 292 22.93 48.52 -25.84
C MET A 292 24.13 49.09 -25.08
N ASP A 293 25.26 48.39 -25.00
CA ASP A 293 26.49 48.85 -24.34
C ASP A 293 27.15 50.00 -25.12
N ASN A 294 27.09 49.95 -26.45
CA ASN A 294 27.61 51.01 -27.31
C ASN A 294 26.70 52.26 -27.33
N LEU A 295 25.38 52.08 -27.18
CA LEU A 295 24.42 53.17 -26.97
C LEU A 295 24.50 53.72 -25.53
N GLU A 296 24.59 52.86 -24.52
CA GLU A 296 24.76 53.21 -23.11
C GLU A 296 26.06 53.98 -22.91
N SER A 297 27.16 53.59 -23.56
CA SER A 297 28.42 54.34 -23.49
C SER A 297 28.36 55.73 -24.14
N ARG A 298 27.48 55.95 -25.14
CA ARG A 298 27.28 57.27 -25.76
C ARG A 298 26.32 58.15 -24.96
N VAL A 299 25.26 57.57 -24.40
CA VAL A 299 24.22 58.29 -23.63
C VAL A 299 24.59 58.43 -22.15
N ALA A 300 25.47 57.60 -21.58
CA ALA A 300 25.85 57.69 -20.16
C ALA A 300 26.60 58.99 -19.81
N LEU A 301 27.24 59.64 -20.78
CA LEU A 301 27.78 60.98 -20.57
C LEU A 301 26.66 62.03 -20.55
N GLU A 302 25.79 62.02 -21.56
CA GLU A 302 24.65 62.95 -21.68
C GLU A 302 23.67 62.80 -20.51
N CYS A 303 23.38 61.58 -20.03
CA CYS A 303 22.54 61.35 -18.85
C CYS A 303 23.20 61.73 -17.54
N LYS A 304 24.54 61.66 -17.41
CA LYS A 304 25.24 62.15 -16.21
C LYS A 304 25.19 63.67 -16.13
N GLU A 305 25.32 64.32 -17.28
CA GLU A 305 25.20 65.77 -17.41
C GLU A 305 23.75 66.21 -17.14
N ALA A 306 22.77 65.56 -17.77
CA ALA A 306 21.34 65.82 -17.52
C ALA A 306 20.90 65.47 -16.08
N PHE A 307 21.49 64.45 -15.43
CA PHE A 307 21.21 64.15 -14.02
C PHE A 307 21.84 65.18 -13.08
N ALA A 308 23.04 65.68 -13.40
CA ALA A 308 23.65 66.78 -12.65
C ALA A 308 22.81 68.06 -12.79
N GLU A 309 22.31 68.35 -13.99
CA GLU A 309 21.42 69.48 -14.29
C GLU A 309 20.07 69.36 -13.58
N LEU A 310 19.44 68.17 -13.58
CA LEU A 310 18.23 67.90 -12.80
C LEU A 310 18.45 67.97 -11.29
N GLN A 311 19.62 67.54 -10.82
CA GLN A 311 19.96 67.59 -9.40
C GLN A 311 20.22 69.02 -8.96
N THR A 312 20.77 69.89 -9.82
CA THR A 312 20.85 71.34 -9.57
C THR A 312 19.47 71.98 -9.63
N ASP A 313 18.63 71.67 -10.62
CA ASP A 313 17.27 72.22 -10.75
C ASP A 313 16.37 71.86 -9.56
N ILE A 314 16.37 70.60 -9.12
CA ILE A 314 15.59 70.18 -7.94
C ILE A 314 16.18 70.80 -6.68
N HIS A 315 17.50 70.93 -6.57
CA HIS A 315 18.12 71.56 -5.42
C HIS A 315 17.79 73.06 -5.38
N GLU A 316 17.73 73.73 -6.52
CA GLU A 316 17.33 75.14 -6.67
C GLU A 316 15.84 75.33 -6.33
N LEU A 317 14.94 74.48 -6.86
CA LEU A 317 13.52 74.48 -6.46
C LEU A 317 13.31 74.19 -4.97
N THR A 318 14.12 73.29 -4.38
CA THR A 318 14.03 72.94 -2.96
C THR A 318 14.68 74.00 -2.07
N SER A 319 15.71 74.69 -2.58
CA SER A 319 16.41 75.81 -1.95
C SER A 319 15.52 77.06 -1.91
N ASP A 320 14.75 77.35 -2.96
CA ASP A 320 13.72 78.40 -2.93
C ASP A 320 12.59 78.10 -1.92
N LEU A 321 12.48 76.84 -1.49
CA LEU A 321 11.57 76.35 -0.46
C LEU A 321 12.25 76.17 0.92
N ASP A 322 13.46 76.71 1.17
CA ASP A 322 14.31 76.46 2.36
C ASP A 322 13.70 76.81 3.74
N GLY A 323 12.45 77.28 3.82
CA GLY A 323 11.68 77.40 5.07
C GLY A 323 10.55 76.38 5.23
N ALA A 324 10.09 75.76 4.14
CA ALA A 324 8.93 74.88 4.08
C ALA A 324 9.38 73.49 3.62
N GLY A 325 9.96 72.71 4.55
CA GLY A 325 10.33 71.31 4.28
C GLY A 325 9.19 70.51 3.62
N ILE A 326 9.53 69.37 3.01
CA ILE A 326 8.61 68.48 2.24
C ILE A 326 7.17 68.55 2.80
N PRO A 327 6.15 68.92 1.98
CA PRO A 327 4.79 69.11 2.45
C PRO A 327 4.18 67.77 2.88
N PHE A 328 4.41 67.38 4.13
CA PHE A 328 3.78 66.21 4.71
C PHE A 328 2.32 66.51 4.98
N LEU A 329 1.45 65.71 4.39
CA LEU A 329 0.04 65.66 4.77
C LEU A 329 -0.06 65.37 6.26
N ASP A 330 -1.00 66.05 6.92
CA ASP A 330 -1.36 65.77 8.29
C ASP A 330 -1.89 64.33 8.43
N TYR A 331 -1.91 63.82 9.66
CA TYR A 331 -2.29 62.43 9.90
C TYR A 331 -3.69 62.13 9.37
N ARG A 332 -4.60 63.10 9.46
CA ARG A 332 -5.99 63.00 9.00
C ARG A 332 -6.05 62.94 7.48
N ALA A 333 -5.48 63.90 6.74
CA ALA A 333 -5.55 63.84 5.28
C ALA A 333 -4.75 62.66 4.69
N TYR A 334 -3.60 62.31 5.28
CA TYR A 334 -2.84 61.12 4.89
C TYR A 334 -3.68 59.85 5.01
N THR A 335 -4.30 59.65 6.18
CA THR A 335 -5.14 58.48 6.46
C THR A 335 -6.31 58.41 5.50
N MET A 336 -7.00 59.54 5.28
CA MET A 336 -8.19 59.57 4.43
C MET A 336 -7.87 59.29 2.97
N ARG A 337 -6.78 59.83 2.42
CA ARG A 337 -6.36 59.55 1.04
C ARG A 337 -5.99 58.09 0.81
N VAL A 338 -5.49 57.40 1.83
CA VAL A 338 -5.11 55.98 1.75
C VAL A 338 -6.32 55.06 1.96
N LEU A 339 -7.18 55.35 2.94
CA LEU A 339 -8.35 54.52 3.26
C LEU A 339 -9.48 54.67 2.22
N PHE A 340 -9.64 55.86 1.65
CA PHE A 340 -10.70 56.20 0.70
C PHE A 340 -10.11 56.92 -0.53
N PRO A 341 -9.45 56.17 -1.44
CA PRO A 341 -8.78 56.77 -2.59
C PRO A 341 -9.79 57.41 -3.55
N GLY A 342 -9.53 58.66 -3.96
CA GLY A 342 -10.32 59.39 -4.96
C GLY A 342 -11.58 60.06 -4.42
N ILE A 343 -11.75 60.16 -3.10
CA ILE A 343 -12.84 60.91 -2.46
C ILE A 343 -12.19 62.03 -1.61
N GLU A 344 -12.28 63.27 -2.07
CA GLU A 344 -11.63 64.41 -1.41
C GLU A 344 -12.35 64.81 -0.11
N GLU A 345 -13.69 64.67 -0.07
CA GLU A 345 -14.50 64.97 1.11
C GLU A 345 -15.40 63.79 1.50
N HIS A 346 -14.86 62.88 2.31
CA HIS A 346 -15.61 61.71 2.77
C HIS A 346 -16.54 62.08 3.94
N PRO A 347 -17.78 61.54 4.02
CA PRO A 347 -18.74 61.82 5.11
C PRO A 347 -18.21 61.58 6.53
N VAL A 348 -17.20 60.72 6.67
CA VAL A 348 -16.46 60.50 7.94
C VAL A 348 -15.83 61.78 8.51
N LEU A 349 -15.61 62.79 7.67
CA LEU A 349 -15.03 64.08 8.06
C LEU A 349 -16.08 65.15 8.35
N ARG A 350 -17.36 64.89 8.03
CA ARG A 350 -18.50 65.81 8.22
C ARG A 350 -19.37 65.33 9.38
N ASP A 351 -20.17 66.23 9.94
CA ASP A 351 -21.19 65.87 10.91
C ASP A 351 -22.33 65.08 10.24
N LEU A 352 -23.00 64.22 11.00
CA LEU A 352 -24.04 63.33 10.48
C LEU A 352 -25.30 64.15 10.12
N GLU A 353 -25.53 64.40 8.84
CA GLU A 353 -26.74 65.08 8.34
C GLU A 353 -27.92 64.09 8.25
N VAL A 354 -28.83 64.13 9.23
CA VAL A 354 -30.09 63.36 9.23
C VAL A 354 -31.27 64.33 9.31
N PRO A 355 -32.38 64.11 8.56
CA PRO A 355 -33.60 64.92 8.73
C PRO A 355 -34.06 64.90 10.19
N GLY A 356 -34.27 66.08 10.78
CA GLY A 356 -34.42 66.28 12.23
C GLY A 356 -35.46 65.39 12.94
N TYR A 357 -36.49 64.89 12.22
CA TYR A 357 -37.51 64.00 12.80
C TYR A 357 -37.02 62.56 13.09
N ARG A 358 -35.93 62.09 12.44
CA ARG A 358 -35.35 60.75 12.68
C ARG A 358 -33.98 60.80 13.34
N GLN A 359 -33.42 61.99 13.52
CA GLN A 359 -32.03 62.15 13.95
C GLN A 359 -31.77 61.43 15.28
N GLU A 360 -32.62 61.63 16.29
CA GLU A 360 -32.45 61.00 17.60
C GLU A 360 -32.54 59.46 17.55
N GLN A 361 -33.48 58.92 16.76
CA GLN A 361 -33.65 57.47 16.60
C GLN A 361 -32.47 56.83 15.86
N VAL A 362 -31.99 57.48 14.80
CA VAL A 362 -30.84 57.03 14.00
C VAL A 362 -29.56 57.10 14.84
N GLU A 363 -29.34 58.19 15.58
CA GLU A 363 -28.19 58.31 16.48
C GLU A 363 -28.21 57.25 17.59
N LYS A 364 -29.38 56.97 18.18
CA LYS A 364 -29.53 55.91 19.18
C LYS A 364 -29.22 54.53 18.57
N GLY A 365 -29.72 54.25 17.36
CA GLY A 365 -29.44 53.01 16.63
C GLY A 365 -27.95 52.85 16.29
N LEU A 366 -27.30 53.91 15.80
CA LEU A 366 -25.87 53.91 15.47
C LEU A 366 -25.00 53.75 16.72
N LYS A 367 -25.38 54.33 17.87
CA LYS A 367 -24.70 54.11 19.15
C LYS A 367 -24.76 52.64 19.58
N LEU A 368 -25.94 52.01 19.49
CA LEU A 368 -26.10 50.58 19.78
C LEU A 368 -25.33 49.70 18.78
N PHE A 369 -25.32 50.06 17.50
CA PHE A 369 -24.52 49.37 16.49
C PHE A 369 -23.01 49.52 16.77
N GLY A 370 -22.56 50.69 17.20
CA GLY A 370 -21.19 50.91 17.66
C GLY A 370 -20.83 50.02 18.86
N GLN A 371 -21.76 49.79 19.78
CA GLN A 371 -21.55 48.82 20.88
C GLN A 371 -21.42 47.38 20.36
N LEU A 372 -22.20 46.99 19.36
CA LEU A 372 -22.07 45.68 18.71
C LEU A 372 -20.71 45.52 18.01
N ILE A 373 -20.20 46.55 17.33
CA ILE A 373 -18.84 46.53 16.73
C ILE A 373 -17.75 46.32 17.80
N ASN A 374 -17.97 46.82 19.02
CA ASN A 374 -17.07 46.60 20.16
C ASN A 374 -17.20 45.18 20.78
N ASN A 375 -18.12 44.35 20.32
CA ASN A 375 -18.20 42.94 20.70
C ASN A 375 -17.42 42.07 19.70
N LYS A 376 -16.35 41.41 20.18
CA LYS A 376 -15.43 40.61 19.34
C LYS A 376 -16.17 39.54 18.54
N VAL A 377 -17.11 38.84 19.17
CA VAL A 377 -17.85 37.74 18.55
C VAL A 377 -18.77 38.27 17.46
N PHE A 378 -19.48 39.36 17.74
CA PHE A 378 -20.35 40.01 16.75
C PHE A 378 -19.54 40.48 15.54
N LEU A 379 -18.44 41.21 15.76
CA LEU A 379 -17.64 41.78 14.67
C LEU A 379 -17.03 40.70 13.76
N LEU A 380 -16.52 39.61 14.34
CA LEU A 380 -16.02 38.47 13.58
C LEU A 380 -17.13 37.82 12.76
N SER A 381 -18.29 37.55 13.37
CA SER A 381 -19.43 36.95 12.67
C SER A 381 -19.96 37.87 11.57
N PHE A 382 -20.03 39.18 11.82
CA PHE A 382 -20.47 40.20 10.87
C PHE A 382 -19.58 40.21 9.61
N ILE A 383 -18.26 40.29 9.79
CA ILE A 383 -17.31 40.28 8.65
C ILE A 383 -17.38 38.96 7.89
N ARG A 384 -17.42 37.82 8.59
CA ARG A 384 -17.54 36.49 7.96
C ARG A 384 -18.82 36.35 7.13
N THR A 385 -19.92 36.90 7.62
CA THR A 385 -21.23 36.83 6.96
C THR A 385 -21.28 37.73 5.73
N LEU A 386 -20.67 38.92 5.78
CA LEU A 386 -20.55 39.78 4.62
C LEU A 386 -19.66 39.16 3.53
N GLU A 387 -18.52 38.59 3.92
CA GLU A 387 -17.60 37.93 2.99
C GLU A 387 -18.18 36.67 2.33
N SER A 388 -19.11 35.99 2.98
CA SER A 388 -19.75 34.78 2.41
C SER A 388 -20.79 35.11 1.31
N GLN A 389 -21.24 36.36 1.19
CA GLN A 389 -22.19 36.76 0.17
C GLN A 389 -21.53 36.86 -1.21
N ARG A 390 -22.09 36.17 -2.21
CA ARG A 390 -21.57 36.19 -3.60
C ARG A 390 -21.63 37.58 -4.26
N GLY A 391 -22.58 38.43 -3.83
CA GLY A 391 -22.73 39.81 -4.29
C GLY A 391 -21.76 40.81 -3.66
N PHE A 392 -20.93 40.39 -2.71
CA PHE A 392 -20.01 41.28 -1.98
C PHE A 392 -18.72 41.53 -2.77
N SER A 393 -18.69 42.65 -3.49
CA SER A 393 -17.64 42.98 -4.47
C SER A 393 -16.29 43.31 -3.81
N MET A 394 -15.24 43.34 -4.62
CA MET A 394 -13.90 43.77 -4.19
C MET A 394 -13.85 45.21 -3.67
N ARG A 395 -14.75 46.07 -4.17
CA ARG A 395 -14.91 47.46 -3.74
C ARG A 395 -15.59 47.53 -2.37
N ASP A 396 -16.67 46.77 -2.18
CA ASP A 396 -17.41 46.71 -0.90
C ASP A 396 -16.52 46.18 0.22
N ARG A 397 -15.72 45.17 -0.06
CA ARG A 397 -14.70 44.64 0.86
C ARG A 397 -13.72 45.73 1.32
N GLY A 398 -13.32 46.63 0.41
CA GLY A 398 -12.46 47.76 0.72
C GLY A 398 -13.15 48.81 1.58
N ASN A 399 -14.37 49.18 1.21
CA ASN A 399 -15.15 50.17 1.95
C ASN A 399 -15.45 49.71 3.37
N VAL A 400 -15.90 48.46 3.56
CA VAL A 400 -16.16 47.88 4.88
C VAL A 400 -14.89 47.82 5.72
N ALA A 401 -13.77 47.39 5.14
CA ALA A 401 -12.48 47.38 5.85
C ALA A 401 -12.05 48.78 6.30
N SER A 402 -12.20 49.79 5.45
CA SER A 402 -11.85 51.18 5.77
C SER A 402 -12.77 51.77 6.84
N LEU A 403 -14.09 51.58 6.74
CA LEU A 403 -15.06 52.07 7.72
C LEU A 403 -14.87 51.41 9.09
N ILE A 404 -14.72 50.09 9.16
CA ILE A 404 -14.48 49.38 10.43
C ILE A 404 -13.17 49.85 11.05
N MET A 405 -12.10 49.98 10.27
CA MET A 405 -10.80 50.44 10.80
C MET A 405 -10.84 51.89 11.28
N THR A 406 -11.64 52.75 10.65
CA THR A 406 -11.90 54.12 11.13
C THR A 406 -12.65 54.11 12.46
N VAL A 407 -13.72 53.32 12.59
CA VAL A 407 -14.49 53.21 13.84
C VAL A 407 -13.62 52.67 14.98
N LEU A 408 -12.73 51.73 14.68
CA LEU A 408 -11.83 51.11 15.65
C LEU A 408 -10.52 51.88 15.85
N GLN A 409 -10.34 53.04 15.23
CA GLN A 409 -9.09 53.81 15.29
C GLN A 409 -8.74 54.25 16.72
N SER A 410 -9.73 54.50 17.58
CA SER A 410 -9.52 54.86 19.00
C SER A 410 -9.18 53.65 19.89
N LYS A 411 -9.41 52.42 19.41
CA LYS A 411 -9.19 51.16 20.12
C LYS A 411 -8.34 50.19 19.28
N LEU A 412 -7.16 50.65 18.86
CA LEU A 412 -6.27 49.87 17.98
C LEU A 412 -5.84 48.53 18.57
N GLU A 413 -5.77 48.38 19.89
CA GLU A 413 -5.47 47.09 20.55
C GLU A 413 -6.56 46.05 20.25
N TYR A 414 -7.83 46.41 20.48
CA TYR A 414 -8.99 45.58 20.13
C TYR A 414 -9.04 45.30 18.62
N ALA A 415 -8.79 46.32 17.78
CA ALA A 415 -8.74 46.16 16.33
C ALA A 415 -7.67 45.14 15.90
N THR A 416 -6.51 45.17 16.56
CA THR A 416 -5.39 44.26 16.28
C THR A 416 -5.74 42.82 16.65
N ASP A 417 -6.45 42.60 17.75
CA ASP A 417 -6.87 41.25 18.16
C ASP A 417 -7.95 40.66 17.26
N VAL A 418 -8.89 41.48 16.79
CA VAL A 418 -9.87 41.08 15.78
C VAL A 418 -9.16 40.75 14.46
N LEU A 419 -8.22 41.61 14.03
CA LEU A 419 -7.47 41.43 12.80
C LEU A 419 -6.62 40.15 12.81
N LYS A 420 -5.95 39.84 13.93
CA LYS A 420 -5.21 38.57 14.08
C LYS A 420 -6.09 37.35 13.86
N GLN A 421 -7.27 37.34 14.49
CA GLN A 421 -8.19 36.22 14.36
C GLN A 421 -8.68 36.07 12.91
N LEU A 422 -9.06 37.17 12.25
CA LEU A 422 -9.48 37.15 10.84
C LEU A 422 -8.37 36.67 9.89
N LEU A 423 -7.11 37.06 10.16
CA LEU A 423 -5.96 36.59 9.39
C LEU A 423 -5.67 35.10 9.63
N SER A 424 -5.81 34.62 10.86
CA SER A 424 -5.70 33.19 11.18
C SER A 424 -6.75 32.38 10.40
N ASP A 425 -8.02 32.78 10.49
CA ASP A 425 -9.11 32.11 9.78
C ASP A 425 -8.89 32.08 8.25
N LEU A 426 -8.32 33.16 7.69
CA LEU A 426 -8.00 33.25 6.27
C LEU A 426 -6.87 32.28 5.87
N ILE A 427 -5.86 32.12 6.71
CA ILE A 427 -4.76 31.17 6.50
C ILE A 427 -5.30 29.75 6.53
N ASP A 428 -6.08 29.41 7.56
CA ASP A 428 -6.63 28.07 7.75
C ASP A 428 -7.51 27.65 6.56
N LYS A 429 -8.44 28.52 6.12
CA LYS A 429 -9.27 28.27 4.92
C LYS A 429 -8.46 28.08 3.63
N ASN A 430 -7.34 28.77 3.49
CA ASN A 430 -6.49 28.64 2.30
C ASN A 430 -5.64 27.37 2.32
N LEU A 431 -5.20 26.92 3.51
CA LEU A 431 -4.52 25.64 3.69
C LEU A 431 -5.47 24.47 3.42
N GLU A 432 -6.70 24.54 3.92
CA GLU A 432 -7.75 23.55 3.65
C GLU A 432 -8.09 23.42 2.15
N SER A 433 -8.10 24.54 1.42
CA SER A 433 -8.39 24.57 -0.02
C SER A 433 -7.21 24.14 -0.92
N LYS A 434 -6.11 23.63 -0.34
CA LYS A 434 -4.89 23.15 -1.05
C LYS A 434 -4.29 24.18 -2.01
N ASN A 435 -4.54 25.47 -1.77
CA ASN A 435 -4.00 26.53 -2.59
C ASN A 435 -2.50 26.70 -2.35
N HIS A 436 -1.76 27.09 -3.40
CA HIS A 436 -0.31 27.22 -3.30
C HIS A 436 0.08 28.29 -2.26
N PRO A 437 0.93 27.99 -1.27
CA PRO A 437 1.22 28.89 -0.16
C PRO A 437 1.85 30.22 -0.59
N LYS A 438 2.55 30.31 -1.74
CA LYS A 438 3.04 31.61 -2.27
C LYS A 438 1.94 32.51 -2.90
N LEU A 439 0.69 32.05 -2.99
CA LEU A 439 -0.42 32.81 -3.59
C LEU A 439 -1.34 33.48 -2.57
N LEU A 440 -1.36 33.05 -1.30
CA LEU A 440 -2.07 33.74 -0.23
C LEU A 440 -1.62 35.21 -0.16
N LEU A 441 -2.50 36.15 0.19
CA LEU A 441 -2.17 37.57 0.39
C LEU A 441 -1.61 38.30 -0.85
N ARG A 442 -1.46 37.64 -2.02
CA ARG A 442 -0.90 38.26 -3.24
C ARG A 442 -1.92 39.13 -3.96
N ARG A 443 -3.21 38.80 -3.91
CA ARG A 443 -4.27 39.50 -4.68
C ARG A 443 -5.12 40.49 -3.88
N THR A 444 -4.93 40.60 -2.55
CA THR A 444 -5.65 41.57 -1.68
C THR A 444 -7.19 41.47 -1.81
N GLU A 445 -7.72 40.25 -1.70
CA GLU A 445 -9.11 39.92 -2.03
C GLU A 445 -10.04 39.84 -0.82
N SER A 446 -9.54 39.75 0.42
CA SER A 446 -10.38 39.69 1.63
C SER A 446 -10.45 41.03 2.38
N VAL A 447 -11.48 41.19 3.20
CA VAL A 447 -11.67 42.29 4.16
C VAL A 447 -10.52 42.31 5.16
N ALA A 448 -10.10 41.15 5.66
CA ALA A 448 -8.97 41.02 6.59
C ALA A 448 -7.68 41.59 6.01
N GLU A 449 -7.39 41.32 4.74
CA GLU A 449 -6.20 41.84 4.03
C GLU A 449 -6.23 43.36 3.86
N LYS A 450 -7.41 43.91 3.58
CA LYS A 450 -7.60 45.36 3.45
C LYS A 450 -7.55 46.05 4.81
N MET A 451 -8.11 45.45 5.86
CA MET A 451 -7.99 45.92 7.24
C MET A 451 -6.52 45.93 7.69
N LEU A 452 -5.74 44.91 7.33
CA LEU A 452 -4.30 44.87 7.59
C LEU A 452 -3.55 46.03 6.91
N THR A 453 -3.90 46.33 5.66
CA THR A 453 -3.35 47.49 4.93
C THR A 453 -3.66 48.80 5.67
N ASN A 454 -4.92 48.98 6.09
CA ASN A 454 -5.37 50.17 6.83
C ASN A 454 -4.73 50.28 8.22
N TRP A 455 -4.53 49.16 8.91
CA TRP A 455 -3.82 49.10 10.18
C TRP A 455 -2.36 49.54 10.03
N PHE A 456 -1.67 49.09 8.98
CA PHE A 456 -0.33 49.59 8.65
C PHE A 456 -0.32 51.09 8.35
N THR A 457 -1.33 51.62 7.65
CA THR A 457 -1.46 53.05 7.38
C THR A 457 -1.43 53.87 8.69
N PHE A 458 -2.20 53.48 9.69
CA PHE A 458 -2.23 54.18 10.99
C PHE A 458 -0.87 54.13 11.71
N LEU A 459 -0.22 52.97 11.73
CA LEU A 459 1.01 52.78 12.52
C LEU A 459 2.28 53.31 11.83
N LEU A 460 2.32 53.30 10.50
CA LEU A 460 3.50 53.69 9.73
C LEU A 460 3.60 55.20 9.49
N TYR A 461 2.54 55.98 9.77
CA TYR A 461 2.58 57.43 9.59
C TYR A 461 3.73 58.10 10.35
N LYS A 462 3.97 57.71 11.61
CA LYS A 462 5.11 58.23 12.41
C LYS A 462 6.47 57.87 11.79
N PHE A 463 6.59 56.68 11.20
CA PHE A 463 7.79 56.24 10.51
C PHE A 463 8.03 57.03 9.22
N LEU A 464 6.98 57.23 8.41
CA LEU A 464 7.03 58.03 7.19
C LEU A 464 7.42 59.48 7.50
N LYS A 465 6.78 60.08 8.50
CA LYS A 465 7.11 61.45 8.93
C LYS A 465 8.56 61.56 9.42
N ARG A 466 9.05 60.59 10.20
CA ARG A 466 10.40 60.67 10.82
C ARG A 466 11.56 60.35 9.86
N ASN A 467 11.40 59.35 8.99
CA ASN A 467 12.51 58.87 8.16
C ASN A 467 12.55 59.51 6.77
N ALA A 468 11.46 60.07 6.28
CA ALA A 468 11.48 60.88 5.06
C ALA A 468 12.03 62.31 5.30
N LEU A 469 12.23 62.72 6.55
CA LEU A 469 12.90 63.98 6.93
C LEU A 469 14.44 63.90 6.84
N VAL A 470 15.04 62.73 6.60
CA VAL A 470 16.53 62.54 6.67
C VAL A 470 17.11 62.05 5.33
N SER A 471 16.80 62.71 4.22
CA SER A 471 17.54 62.48 2.98
C SER A 471 17.61 63.73 2.08
N PRO A 472 18.54 64.65 2.32
CA PRO A 472 19.22 65.32 1.22
C PRO A 472 20.14 64.29 0.56
N CYS A 473 19.91 63.97 -0.71
CA CYS A 473 20.77 63.09 -1.49
C CYS A 473 22.20 63.66 -1.57
N SER A 474 23.15 63.04 -0.88
CA SER A 474 24.59 63.30 -1.04
C SER A 474 25.19 62.29 -2.06
N PRO A 475 25.96 62.75 -3.07
CA PRO A 475 26.27 61.97 -4.28
C PRO A 475 27.56 61.13 -4.16
N SER A 476 27.77 60.39 -3.08
CA SER A 476 28.94 59.50 -2.96
C SER A 476 28.65 58.09 -2.45
N SER A 477 27.38 57.71 -2.31
CA SER A 477 27.01 56.30 -2.26
C SER A 477 25.58 56.11 -2.75
N ALA A 478 25.43 55.64 -3.99
CA ALA A 478 24.17 55.05 -4.42
C ALA A 478 23.81 53.95 -3.40
N PRO A 479 22.72 54.09 -2.62
CA PRO A 479 22.37 53.03 -1.69
C PRO A 479 21.81 51.89 -2.53
N SER A 480 22.61 50.84 -2.72
CA SER A 480 22.10 49.56 -3.17
C SER A 480 20.84 49.20 -2.37
N SER A 481 19.91 48.46 -3.00
CA SER A 481 18.63 47.99 -2.43
C SER A 481 18.72 47.27 -1.06
N SER A 482 19.92 47.12 -0.52
CA SER A 482 20.27 46.57 0.78
C SER A 482 20.11 47.57 1.95
N ARG A 483 20.25 48.89 1.75
CA ARG A 483 20.20 49.87 2.86
C ARG A 483 18.76 50.13 3.34
N TRP A 484 17.79 50.15 2.42
CA TRP A 484 16.37 50.12 2.75
C TRP A 484 15.96 48.83 3.46
N ARG A 485 16.47 47.66 3.02
CA ARG A 485 16.25 46.38 3.72
C ARG A 485 16.77 46.39 5.16
N LYS A 486 17.89 47.05 5.44
CA LYS A 486 18.48 47.12 6.79
C LYS A 486 17.73 48.07 7.73
N ALA A 487 17.25 49.23 7.25
CA ALA A 487 16.40 50.12 8.07
C ALA A 487 15.03 49.49 8.39
N LEU A 488 14.50 48.70 7.46
CA LEU A 488 13.24 47.93 7.56
C LEU A 488 13.30 46.75 8.54
N LEU A 489 14.50 46.37 8.98
CA LEU A 489 14.78 45.27 9.90
C LEU A 489 15.36 45.75 11.24
N THR A 490 15.05 46.98 11.67
CA THR A 490 15.35 47.34 13.06
C THR A 490 14.54 46.42 13.99
N PRO A 491 15.20 45.71 14.93
CA PRO A 491 14.54 44.70 15.75
C PRO A 491 13.35 45.23 16.55
N SER A 492 13.24 46.53 16.78
CA SER A 492 12.20 47.17 17.60
C SER A 492 10.82 47.24 16.93
N LEU A 493 10.75 47.53 15.63
CA LEU A 493 9.49 47.62 14.86
C LEU A 493 8.95 46.23 14.52
N VAL A 494 9.83 45.33 14.10
CA VAL A 494 9.50 43.91 13.90
C VAL A 494 9.15 43.26 15.23
N ARG A 495 9.85 43.57 16.35
CA ARG A 495 9.46 43.08 17.69
C ARG A 495 8.08 43.53 18.11
N ARG A 496 7.69 44.80 17.94
CA ARG A 496 6.32 45.23 18.29
C ARG A 496 5.24 44.56 17.45
N ALA A 497 5.49 44.32 16.16
CA ALA A 497 4.57 43.56 15.31
C ALA A 497 4.55 42.05 15.63
N THR A 498 5.69 41.44 16.00
CA THR A 498 5.79 40.01 16.35
C THR A 498 5.43 39.68 17.81
N LEU A 499 5.48 40.65 18.73
CA LEU A 499 5.08 40.44 20.13
C LEU A 499 3.55 40.34 20.30
N SER A 500 2.77 40.83 19.35
CA SER A 500 1.31 40.78 19.40
C SER A 500 0.76 39.44 18.86
N VAL A 501 1.48 38.73 17.99
CA VAL A 501 1.06 37.45 17.38
C VAL A 501 1.80 36.28 18.04
N ARG A 502 1.70 36.17 19.37
CA ARG A 502 2.27 35.06 20.14
C ARG A 502 1.17 34.14 20.66
N THR A 503 0.59 33.32 19.78
CA THR A 503 -0.03 32.04 20.14
C THR A 503 -0.22 31.18 18.88
N SER A 504 0.76 30.33 18.56
CA SER A 504 0.60 28.94 18.06
C SER A 504 1.78 28.48 17.18
N SER A 505 2.28 27.29 17.55
CA SER A 505 3.22 26.37 16.88
C SER A 505 4.52 26.90 16.25
N SER A 506 5.61 26.18 16.51
CA SER A 506 7.00 26.51 16.12
C SER A 506 7.28 26.52 14.62
N ASP A 507 6.45 25.87 13.79
CA ASP A 507 6.66 25.75 12.34
C ASP A 507 6.07 26.91 11.50
N SER A 508 5.30 27.82 12.11
CA SER A 508 4.70 28.97 11.41
C SER A 508 5.60 30.21 11.33
N ARG A 509 6.77 30.19 12.00
CA ARG A 509 7.59 31.40 12.27
C ARG A 509 8.29 31.99 11.05
N SER A 510 8.70 31.18 10.08
CA SER A 510 9.41 31.65 8.87
C SER A 510 8.44 32.27 7.87
N THR A 511 7.28 31.64 7.68
CA THR A 511 6.20 32.10 6.80
C THR A 511 5.64 33.42 7.32
N THR A 512 5.33 33.55 8.62
CA THR A 512 4.78 34.78 9.27
C THR A 512 5.65 36.02 9.11
N ARG A 513 6.98 35.87 9.10
CA ARG A 513 7.90 36.99 8.85
C ARG A 513 7.89 37.42 7.38
N GLN A 514 7.87 36.45 6.46
CA GLN A 514 7.81 36.71 5.02
C GLN A 514 6.43 37.27 4.60
N TRP A 515 5.37 36.90 5.32
CA TRP A 515 4.01 37.43 5.22
C TRP A 515 3.92 38.91 5.57
N LEU A 516 4.39 39.30 6.76
CA LEU A 516 4.42 40.69 7.22
C LEU A 516 5.25 41.57 6.28
N GLN A 517 6.35 41.03 5.75
CA GLN A 517 7.22 41.74 4.83
C GLN A 517 6.55 42.00 3.47
N THR A 518 5.76 41.04 2.96
CA THR A 518 5.03 41.18 1.70
C THR A 518 3.85 42.15 1.82
N ALA A 519 3.07 42.04 2.90
CA ALA A 519 1.97 42.97 3.19
C ALA A 519 2.50 44.41 3.35
N TYR A 520 3.63 44.59 4.05
CA TYR A 520 4.31 45.88 4.16
C TYR A 520 4.74 46.46 2.79
N ILE A 521 5.35 45.64 1.91
CA ILE A 521 5.78 46.07 0.57
C ILE A 521 4.58 46.49 -0.29
N GLN A 522 3.44 45.80 -0.19
CA GLN A 522 2.22 46.16 -0.92
C GLN A 522 1.61 47.46 -0.40
N THR A 523 1.57 47.67 0.92
CA THR A 523 1.12 48.93 1.53
C THR A 523 2.01 50.10 1.10
N MET A 524 3.34 49.90 1.07
CA MET A 524 4.29 50.91 0.60
C MET A 524 4.12 51.24 -0.89
N ARG A 525 3.83 50.24 -1.74
CA ARG A 525 3.52 50.46 -3.17
C ARG A 525 2.22 51.25 -3.37
N ARG A 526 1.19 51.05 -2.53
CA ARG A 526 -0.04 51.84 -2.56
C ARG A 526 0.19 53.28 -2.08
N ALA A 527 0.98 53.47 -1.02
CA ALA A 527 1.38 54.79 -0.56
C ALA A 527 2.22 55.55 -1.62
N GLN A 528 3.11 54.86 -2.35
CA GLN A 528 3.85 55.46 -3.48
C GLN A 528 2.95 55.83 -4.67
N ARG A 529 1.93 55.02 -5.00
CA ARG A 529 0.96 55.39 -6.06
C ARG A 529 0.08 56.58 -5.68
N SER A 530 -0.17 56.81 -4.39
CA SER A 530 -0.83 58.03 -3.91
C SER A 530 0.06 59.28 -4.03
N ARG A 531 1.39 59.11 -4.18
CA ARG A 531 2.33 60.22 -4.46
C ARG A 531 2.38 60.57 -5.96
N SER A 532 2.02 59.68 -6.88
CA SER A 532 2.09 59.92 -8.33
C SER A 532 0.82 60.54 -8.94
N LYS A 533 -0.04 61.11 -8.10
CA LYS A 533 -1.20 61.93 -8.53
C LYS A 533 -1.11 63.33 -7.91
N PHE A 534 0.11 63.85 -7.87
CA PHE A 534 0.41 65.27 -7.85
C PHE A 534 1.34 65.53 -9.04
#